data_AF-A0A2D6ZAQ4-F1
#
_entry.id   AF-A0A2D6ZAQ4-F1
#
_cell.length_a   1.000
_cell.length_b   1.000
_cell.length_c   1.000
_cell.angle_alpha   90.00
_cell.angle_beta   90.00
_cell.angle_gamma   90.00
#
_symmetry.space_group_name_H-M   'P 1'
#
loop_
_entity.id
_entity.type
_entity.pdbx_description
1 polymer ?
#
loop_
_entity_poly.entity_id
_entity_poly.type
_entity_poly.pdbx_seq_one_letter_code
_entity_poly.pdbx_strand_id
1 'polypeptide(L)'
;MVFRKGEVWNPNGKPAIYKLEQHWNRKYAMAKAQAKFRKEEWAFDELTWFKMWEDSGYVEHMGRKVHQFCMVRKDPLEAWGPHNCIIIKRRKHFRKQMYETLHGIPYRDYMDEDAS
;
A
#
# COMPACT_ATOMS: atom_id res chain seq x y z
N MET A 1 -36.54 14.87 9.99
CA MET A 1 -35.47 13.84 10.10
C MET A 1 -34.65 14.15 11.35
N VAL A 2 -34.58 13.20 12.28
CA VAL A 2 -33.88 13.38 13.58
C VAL A 2 -32.54 12.66 13.46
N PHE A 3 -31.45 13.43 13.40
CA PHE A 3 -30.10 12.88 13.31
C PHE A 3 -29.64 12.37 14.67
N ARG A 4 -29.37 11.07 14.80
CA ARG A 4 -28.81 10.49 16.04
C ARG A 4 -27.30 10.68 16.05
N LYS A 5 -26.80 11.35 17.10
CA LYS A 5 -25.37 11.60 17.32
C LYS A 5 -24.66 10.25 17.55
N GLY A 6 -23.91 9.78 16.55
CA GLY A 6 -23.14 8.52 16.61
C GLY A 6 -23.26 7.61 15.39
N GLU A 7 -24.16 7.89 14.45
CA GLU A 7 -24.28 7.08 13.23
C GLU A 7 -23.18 7.45 12.22
N VAL A 8 -22.30 6.49 11.92
CA VAL A 8 -21.28 6.58 10.87
C VAL A 8 -22.01 6.60 9.53
N TRP A 9 -22.25 7.79 8.98
CA TRP A 9 -22.98 7.96 7.74
C TRP A 9 -22.14 7.46 6.55
N ASN A 10 -22.36 6.21 6.17
CA ASN A 10 -22.06 5.70 4.84
C ASN A 10 -23.37 5.87 4.04
N PRO A 11 -23.43 6.60 2.91
CA PRO A 11 -24.67 6.84 2.17
C PRO A 11 -25.46 5.56 1.77
N ASN A 12 -24.79 4.41 1.78
CA ASN A 12 -25.33 3.10 1.46
C ASN A 12 -25.50 2.16 2.68
N GLY A 13 -25.29 2.64 3.92
CA GLY A 13 -25.53 1.86 5.15
C GLY A 13 -24.66 0.61 5.35
N LYS A 14 -23.66 0.36 4.49
CA LYS A 14 -22.80 -0.82 4.63
C LYS A 14 -21.79 -0.61 5.76
N PRO A 15 -21.66 -1.57 6.70
CA PRO A 15 -20.66 -1.50 7.76
C PRO A 15 -19.25 -1.48 7.16
N ALA A 16 -18.31 -0.89 7.92
CA ALA A 16 -16.90 -0.95 7.55
C ALA A 16 -16.46 -2.41 7.42
N ILE A 17 -15.80 -2.75 6.30
CA ILE A 17 -15.39 -4.13 6.01
C ILE A 17 -14.20 -4.54 6.90
N TYR A 18 -13.36 -3.57 7.30
CA TYR A 18 -12.16 -3.82 8.10
C TYR A 18 -12.12 -2.91 9.33
N LYS A 19 -11.29 -3.28 10.31
CA LYS A 19 -11.15 -2.63 11.62
C LYS A 19 -10.36 -1.30 11.60
N LEU A 20 -10.01 -0.76 10.43
CA LEU A 20 -9.31 0.53 10.32
C LEU A 20 -10.29 1.70 10.23
N GLU A 21 -9.80 2.92 10.42
CA GLU A 21 -10.59 4.11 10.12
C GLU A 21 -11.04 4.14 8.65
N GLN A 22 -12.18 4.77 8.40
CA GLN A 22 -12.85 4.75 7.09
C GLN A 22 -11.93 5.15 5.92
N HIS A 23 -11.03 6.10 6.16
CA HIS A 23 -10.11 6.57 5.14
C HIS A 23 -9.01 5.55 4.81
N TRP A 24 -8.48 4.83 5.80
CA TRP A 24 -7.46 3.79 5.63
C TRP A 24 -8.05 2.50 5.04
N ASN A 25 -9.29 2.17 5.41
CA ASN A 25 -10.02 1.03 4.85
C ASN A 25 -10.06 1.05 3.33
N ARG A 26 -10.33 2.22 2.73
CA ARG A 26 -10.34 2.35 1.27
C ARG A 26 -8.96 2.09 0.68
N LYS A 27 -7.90 2.61 1.29
CA LYS A 27 -6.53 2.44 0.79
C LYS A 27 -6.07 0.97 0.89
N TYR A 28 -6.33 0.31 2.03
CA TYR A 28 -6.07 -1.11 2.21
C TYR A 28 -6.83 -1.97 1.19
N ALA A 29 -8.15 -1.75 1.04
CA ALA A 29 -8.98 -2.47 0.08
C ALA A 29 -8.46 -2.33 -1.37
N MET A 30 -8.03 -1.11 -1.75
CA MET A 30 -7.45 -0.86 -3.06
C MET A 30 -6.12 -1.58 -3.26
N ALA A 31 -5.24 -1.59 -2.25
CA ALA A 31 -3.97 -2.31 -2.31
C ALA A 31 -4.19 -3.83 -2.48
N LYS A 32 -5.08 -4.41 -1.66
CA LYS A 32 -5.47 -5.82 -1.77
C LYS A 32 -6.08 -6.17 -3.13
N ALA A 33 -6.93 -5.29 -3.67
CA ALA A 33 -7.52 -5.48 -4.99
C ALA A 33 -6.47 -5.40 -6.12
N GLN A 34 -5.46 -4.54 -5.99
CA GLN A 34 -4.36 -4.43 -6.96
C GLN A 34 -3.49 -5.70 -6.97
N ALA A 35 -3.14 -6.22 -5.79
CA ALA A 35 -2.39 -7.48 -5.69
C ALA A 35 -3.18 -8.64 -6.32
N LYS A 36 -4.48 -8.73 -6.01
CA LYS A 36 -5.38 -9.73 -6.62
C LYS A 36 -5.43 -9.61 -8.15
N PHE A 37 -5.52 -8.40 -8.69
CA PHE A 37 -5.54 -8.16 -10.14
C PHE A 37 -4.23 -8.63 -10.80
N ARG A 38 -3.08 -8.41 -10.14
CA ARG A 38 -1.76 -8.84 -10.61
C ARG A 38 -1.47 -10.32 -10.36
N LYS A 39 -2.41 -11.06 -9.74
CA LYS A 39 -2.23 -12.45 -9.28
C LYS A 39 -1.05 -12.59 -8.31
N GLU A 40 -0.81 -11.56 -7.50
CA GLU A 40 0.20 -11.56 -6.44
C GLU A 40 -0.45 -11.99 -5.14
N GLU A 41 0.22 -12.85 -4.37
CA GLU A 41 -0.28 -13.32 -3.09
C GLU A 41 -0.28 -12.18 -2.04
N TRP A 42 -1.31 -12.14 -1.20
CA TRP A 42 -1.51 -11.09 -0.19
C TRP A 42 -1.61 -11.71 1.19
N ALA A 43 -0.56 -11.54 1.99
CA ALA A 43 -0.44 -12.07 3.34
C ALA A 43 -0.65 -11.00 4.44
N PHE A 44 -0.88 -9.73 4.08
CA PHE A 44 -1.19 -8.70 5.07
C PHE A 44 -2.57 -8.86 5.69
N ASP A 45 -2.61 -8.68 7.00
CA ASP A 45 -3.80 -8.34 7.77
C ASP A 45 -3.99 -6.82 7.80
N GLU A 46 -5.21 -6.31 7.94
CA GLU A 46 -5.46 -4.86 7.86
C GLU A 46 -4.64 -4.04 8.86
N LEU A 47 -4.46 -4.56 10.08
CA LEU A 47 -3.69 -3.90 11.14
C LEU A 47 -2.18 -3.95 10.84
N THR A 48 -1.68 -5.08 10.36
CA THR A 48 -0.26 -5.23 10.01
C THR A 48 0.14 -4.34 8.84
N TRP A 49 -0.74 -4.20 7.85
CA TRP A 49 -0.53 -3.29 6.73
C TRP A 49 -0.47 -1.83 7.20
N PHE A 50 -1.40 -1.43 8.07
CA PHE A 50 -1.42 -0.06 8.58
C PHE A 50 -0.22 0.23 9.49
N LYS A 51 0.11 -0.70 10.40
CA LYS A 51 1.29 -0.62 11.26
C LYS A 51 2.57 -0.45 10.46
N MET A 52 2.72 -1.15 9.33
CA MET A 52 3.88 -0.98 8.46
C MET A 52 4.02 0.44 7.89
N TRP A 53 2.90 1.10 7.57
CA TRP A 53 2.92 2.50 7.16
C TRP A 53 3.24 3.43 8.34
N GLU A 54 2.70 3.14 9.51
CA GLU A 54 2.92 3.90 10.76
C GLU A 54 4.38 3.85 11.20
N ASP A 55 4.97 2.66 11.25
CA ASP A 55 6.38 2.42 11.59
C ASP A 55 7.33 3.13 10.62
N SER A 56 6.90 3.37 9.37
CA SER A 56 7.70 4.09 8.38
C SER A 56 7.65 5.62 8.53
N GLY A 57 6.71 6.17 9.31
CA GLY A 57 6.51 7.62 9.44
C GLY A 57 6.01 8.34 8.17
N TYR A 58 5.64 7.61 7.10
CA TYR A 58 5.23 8.19 5.81
C TYR A 58 3.74 8.04 5.50
N VAL A 59 2.95 7.65 6.51
CA VAL A 59 1.49 7.46 6.47
C VAL A 59 0.78 8.62 5.76
N GLU A 60 1.09 9.86 6.15
CA GLU A 60 0.46 11.08 5.63
C GLU A 60 0.92 11.42 4.21
N HIS A 61 2.11 10.98 3.84
CA HIS A 61 2.70 11.23 2.52
C HIS A 61 2.41 10.13 1.50
N MET A 62 1.55 9.16 1.83
CA MET A 62 1.11 8.14 0.88
C MET A 62 0.29 8.76 -0.27
N GLY A 63 0.62 8.40 -1.50
CA GLY A 63 -0.24 8.73 -2.64
C GLY A 63 0.35 8.44 -4.02
N ARG A 64 -0.10 9.21 -5.01
CA ARG A 64 0.16 8.99 -6.45
C ARG A 64 1.15 9.99 -7.06
N LYS A 65 1.48 11.08 -6.38
CA LYS A 65 2.41 12.10 -6.86
C LYS A 65 3.86 11.61 -6.76
N VAL A 66 4.75 12.23 -7.53
CA VAL A 66 6.17 11.82 -7.65
C VAL A 66 6.94 11.94 -6.32
N HIS A 67 6.61 12.94 -5.50
CA HIS A 67 7.21 13.17 -4.18
C HIS A 67 6.55 12.36 -3.05
N GLN A 68 5.50 11.61 -3.35
CA GLN A 68 4.81 10.78 -2.37
C GLN A 68 5.48 9.41 -2.24
N PHE A 69 5.08 8.68 -1.21
CA PHE A 69 5.59 7.34 -0.92
C PHE A 69 4.63 6.26 -1.43
N CYS A 70 5.21 5.12 -1.80
CA CYS A 70 4.49 3.91 -2.17
C CYS A 70 5.13 2.68 -1.52
N MET A 71 4.30 1.73 -1.15
CA MET A 71 4.72 0.41 -0.70
C MET A 71 5.02 -0.45 -1.92
N VAL A 72 6.16 -1.13 -1.90
CA VAL A 72 6.63 -2.01 -2.97
C VAL A 72 7.18 -3.28 -2.35
N ARG A 73 7.10 -4.39 -3.10
CA ARG A 73 7.70 -5.66 -2.68
C ARG A 73 9.21 -5.63 -2.84
N LYS A 74 9.94 -6.28 -1.93
CA LYS A 74 11.40 -6.47 -2.07
C LYS A 74 11.67 -7.52 -3.14
N ASP A 75 11.05 -8.67 -2.97
CA ASP A 75 11.18 -9.84 -3.84
C ASP A 75 9.85 -10.08 -4.58
N PRO A 76 9.89 -10.28 -5.91
CA PRO A 76 8.69 -10.39 -6.74
C PRO A 76 8.02 -11.77 -6.62
N LEU A 77 8.75 -12.78 -6.11
CA LEU A 77 8.27 -14.14 -5.93
C LEU A 77 7.51 -14.33 -4.62
N GLU A 78 7.85 -13.55 -3.59
CA GLU A 78 7.21 -13.63 -2.28
C GLU A 78 5.90 -12.83 -2.23
N ALA A 79 5.02 -13.23 -1.31
CA ALA A 79 3.74 -12.57 -1.06
C ALA A 79 3.92 -11.11 -0.57
N TRP A 80 2.88 -10.29 -0.73
CA TRP A 80 2.79 -9.01 -0.03
C TRP A 80 2.62 -9.27 1.47
N GLY A 81 3.65 -8.92 2.25
CA GLY A 81 3.64 -9.07 3.69
C GLY A 81 4.67 -8.16 4.35
N PRO A 82 4.65 -8.05 5.69
CA PRO A 82 5.50 -7.12 6.43
C PRO A 82 7.00 -7.40 6.24
N HIS A 83 7.38 -8.65 5.96
CA HIS A 83 8.77 -9.05 5.73
C HIS A 83 9.27 -8.71 4.31
N ASN A 84 8.39 -8.83 3.32
CA ASN A 84 8.71 -8.68 1.90
C ASN A 84 8.25 -7.31 1.32
N CYS A 85 8.01 -6.32 2.16
CA CYS A 85 7.57 -5.01 1.70
C CYS A 85 8.50 -3.93 2.22
N ILE A 86 8.55 -2.84 1.48
CA ILE A 86 9.31 -1.64 1.83
C ILE A 86 8.55 -0.43 1.32
N ILE A 87 8.65 0.68 2.05
CA ILE A 87 8.06 1.94 1.65
C ILE A 87 9.16 2.79 1.04
N ILE A 88 8.96 3.21 -0.21
CA ILE A 88 9.94 3.98 -0.96
C ILE A 88 9.31 5.22 -1.57
N LYS A 89 10.16 6.21 -1.89
CA LYS A 89 9.76 7.36 -2.70
C LYS A 89 9.33 6.90 -4.09
N ARG A 90 8.17 7.38 -4.55
CA ARG A 90 7.60 7.00 -5.85
C ARG A 90 8.50 7.39 -7.02
N ARG A 91 9.26 8.49 -6.91
CA ARG A 91 10.29 8.87 -7.89
C ARG A 91 11.34 7.76 -8.10
N LYS A 92 11.78 7.11 -7.02
CA LYS A 92 12.78 6.03 -7.06
C LYS A 92 12.19 4.78 -7.69
N HIS A 93 10.94 4.44 -7.34
CA HIS A 93 10.19 3.36 -7.97
C HIS A 93 10.11 3.52 -9.49
N PHE A 94 9.69 4.70 -9.97
CA PHE A 94 9.58 4.96 -11.41
C PHE A 94 10.92 4.93 -12.14
N ARG A 95 12.00 5.42 -11.52
CA ARG A 95 13.34 5.33 -12.11
C ARG A 95 13.77 3.89 -12.32
N LYS A 96 13.55 3.03 -11.32
CA LYS A 96 13.88 1.60 -11.41
C LYS A 96 13.04 0.91 -12.49
N GLN A 97 11.73 1.12 -12.49
CA GLN A 97 10.83 0.53 -13.47
C GLN A 97 11.19 0.93 -14.91
N MET A 98 11.53 2.20 -15.14
CA MET A 98 12.00 2.67 -16.45
C MET A 98 13.32 2.04 -16.85
N TYR A 99 14.27 1.90 -15.92
CA TYR A 99 15.56 1.27 -16.19
C TYR A 99 15.40 -0.21 -16.57
N GLU A 100 14.61 -0.97 -15.82
CA GLU A 100 14.27 -2.37 -16.13
C GLU A 100 13.61 -2.50 -17.50
N THR A 101 12.65 -1.62 -17.80
CA THR A 101 11.92 -1.63 -19.07
C THR A 101 12.81 -1.29 -20.26
N LEU A 102 13.70 -0.31 -20.11
CA LEU A 102 14.57 0.18 -21.20
C LEU A 102 15.69 -0.81 -21.53
N HIS A 103 16.28 -1.43 -20.51
CA HIS A 103 17.44 -2.29 -20.68
C HIS A 103 17.09 -3.79 -20.75
N GLY A 104 15.84 -4.17 -20.52
CA GLY A 104 15.41 -5.58 -20.50
C GLY A 104 16.11 -6.40 -19.42
N ILE A 105 16.64 -5.74 -18.39
CA ILE A 105 17.36 -6.39 -17.29
C ILE A 105 16.33 -7.07 -16.39
N PRO A 106 16.61 -8.31 -15.90
CA PRO A 106 15.74 -8.96 -14.93
C PRO A 106 15.53 -8.08 -13.69
N TYR A 107 14.37 -8.26 -13.08
CA TYR A 107 14.00 -7.55 -11.85
C TYR A 107 15.11 -7.67 -10.81
N ARG A 108 15.53 -6.53 -10.25
CA ARG A 108 16.47 -6.48 -9.14
C ARG A 108 15.70 -6.25 -7.86
N ASP A 109 16.07 -6.88 -6.75
CA ASP A 109 15.35 -6.68 -5.49
C ASP A 109 15.58 -5.27 -4.92
N TYR A 110 14.64 -4.80 -4.11
CA TYR A 110 14.84 -3.57 -3.34
C TYR A 110 15.65 -3.86 -2.09
N MET A 111 16.64 -3.03 -1.79
CA MET A 111 17.45 -3.14 -0.59
C MET A 111 16.90 -2.22 0.50
N ASP A 112 17.16 -2.52 1.78
CA ASP A 112 16.69 -1.68 2.89
C ASP A 112 17.26 -0.26 2.85
N GLU A 113 18.44 -0.08 2.25
CA GLU A 113 19.03 1.23 1.94
C GLU A 113 18.15 2.09 1.04
N ASP A 114 17.21 1.47 0.31
CA ASP A 114 16.30 2.18 -0.57
C ASP A 114 15.14 2.88 0.13
N ALA A 115 14.90 2.59 1.42
CA ALA A 115 13.79 3.10 2.23
C ALA A 115 13.85 4.60 2.57
N SER A 116 14.88 5.33 2.11
CA SER A 116 15.19 6.71 2.56
C SER A 116 14.69 7.84 1.65
#